data_AF-A0AAE5UA44-F1
#
_entry.id   AF-A0AAE5UA44-F1
#
_cell.length_a   1.000
_cell.length_b   1.000
_cell.length_c   1.000
_cell.angle_alpha   90.00
_cell.angle_beta   90.00
_cell.angle_gamma   90.00
#
_symmetry.space_group_name_H-M   'P 1'
#
loop_
_entity.id
_entity.type
_entity.pdbx_description
1 polymer ?
#
loop_
_entity_poly.entity_id
_entity_poly.type
_entity_poly.pdbx_seq_one_letter_code
_entity_poly.pdbx_strand_id
1 'polypeptide(L)'
;MNYLYGGTLLFVSLFLINVLFSYQNKHIDPDFGTTLKYQIYAFPLFLIANMLIGYGIKFGFKAIHNLTFVLLTSKGMEVIIAVLMGYLFFKEAPTLKTLLGIFIIVIGVVISKMK
;
A
#
# COMPACT_ATOMS: atom_id res chain seq x y z
N MET A 1 -9.81 -15.47 12.17
CA MET A 1 -8.35 -15.28 12.35
C MET A 1 -7.63 -14.93 11.06
N ASN A 2 -7.74 -15.72 9.98
CA ASN A 2 -7.06 -15.45 8.70
C ASN A 2 -7.36 -14.07 8.10
N TYR A 3 -8.57 -13.52 8.26
CA TYR A 3 -8.91 -12.17 7.79
C TYR A 3 -8.11 -11.07 8.51
N LEU A 4 -7.99 -11.14 9.84
CA LEU A 4 -7.22 -10.17 10.64
C LEU A 4 -5.72 -10.26 10.33
N TYR A 5 -5.17 -11.47 10.24
CA TYR A 5 -3.78 -11.66 9.85
C TYR A 5 -3.53 -11.15 8.42
N GLY A 6 -4.40 -11.48 7.46
CA GLY A 6 -4.30 -11.00 6.09
C GLY A 6 -4.31 -9.48 6.02
N GLY A 7 -5.30 -8.84 6.65
CA GLY A 7 -5.43 -7.39 6.69
C GLY A 7 -4.25 -6.69 7.37
N THR A 8 -3.76 -7.22 8.49
CA THR A 8 -2.63 -6.64 9.22
C THR A 8 -1.33 -6.74 8.41
N LEU A 9 -1.08 -7.90 7.80
CA LEU A 9 0.11 -8.11 6.95
C LEU A 9 0.08 -7.17 5.74
N LEU A 10 -1.08 -7.02 5.09
CA LEU A 10 -1.26 -6.07 3.99
C LEU A 10 -1.02 -4.64 4.45
N PHE A 11 -1.62 -4.21 5.56
CA PHE A 11 -1.45 -2.85 6.06
C PHE A 11 0.01 -2.53 6.37
N VAL A 12 0.67 -3.37 7.17
CA VAL A 12 2.07 -3.15 7.59
C VAL A 12 3.01 -3.12 6.39
N SER A 13 2.82 -4.04 5.43
CA SER A 13 3.69 -4.13 4.27
C SER A 13 3.50 -3.00 3.27
N LEU A 14 2.25 -2.61 2.98
CA LEU A 14 1.95 -1.46 2.14
C LEU A 14 2.45 -0.17 2.78
N PHE A 15 2.29 -0.04 4.10
CA PHE A 15 2.83 1.09 4.86
C PHE A 15 4.35 1.16 4.74
N LEU A 16 5.04 0.04 4.96
CA LEU A 16 6.50 -0.03 4.85
C LEU A 16 6.99 0.35 3.44
N ILE A 17 6.37 -0.18 2.38
CA ILE A 17 6.74 0.18 1.00
C ILE A 17 6.54 1.67 0.75
N ASN A 18 5.40 2.24 1.16
CA ASN A 18 5.09 3.64 0.96
C ASN A 18 6.02 4.55 1.77
N VAL A 19 6.43 4.15 2.98
CA VAL A 19 7.47 4.84 3.76
C VAL A 19 8.80 4.83 3.03
N LEU A 20 9.24 3.68 2.50
CA LEU A 20 10.50 3.58 1.75
C LEU A 20 10.49 4.47 0.50
N PHE A 21 9.40 4.49 -0.26
CA PHE A 21 9.31 5.39 -1.42
C PHE A 21 9.22 6.86 -1.02
N SER A 22 8.52 7.19 0.05
CA SER A 22 8.42 8.58 0.52
C SER A 22 9.77 9.09 1.04
N TYR A 23 10.51 8.23 1.75
CA TYR A 23 11.88 8.53 2.17
C TYR A 23 12.79 8.74 0.96
N GLN A 24 12.72 7.85 -0.04
CA GLN A 24 13.50 8.01 -1.28
C GLN A 24 13.23 9.37 -1.93
N ASN A 25 11.96 9.71 -2.16
CA ASN A 25 11.59 10.96 -2.83
C ASN A 25 11.95 12.22 -2.01
N LYS A 26 12.00 12.12 -0.68
CA LYS A 26 12.30 13.26 0.18
C LYS A 26 13.80 13.49 0.39
N HIS A 27 14.61 12.43 0.37
CA HIS A 27 15.99 12.47 0.84
C HIS A 27 17.04 11.99 -0.17
N ILE A 28 16.64 11.33 -1.25
CA ILE A 28 17.55 10.80 -2.26
C ILE A 28 17.39 11.63 -3.52
N ASP A 29 18.50 12.21 -3.97
CA ASP A 29 18.52 13.00 -5.21
C ASP A 29 18.07 12.14 -6.40
N PRO A 30 17.38 12.74 -7.39
CA PRO A 30 16.87 12.06 -8.58
C PRO A 30 17.97 11.76 -9.60
N ASP A 31 19.08 11.18 -9.12
CA ASP A 31 20.17 10.65 -9.92
C ASP A 31 20.14 9.11 -9.89
N PHE A 32 20.58 8.48 -10.98
CA PHE A 32 20.56 7.03 -11.11
C PHE A 32 21.46 6.35 -10.08
N GLY A 33 22.66 6.89 -9.84
CA GLY A 33 23.66 6.29 -8.94
C GLY A 33 23.20 6.30 -7.49
N THR A 34 22.68 7.44 -7.02
CA THR A 34 22.13 7.59 -5.66
C THR A 34 20.88 6.74 -5.47
N THR A 35 19.99 6.70 -6.47
CA THR A 35 18.78 5.88 -6.45
C THR A 35 19.12 4.38 -6.40
N LEU A 36 20.03 3.91 -7.25
CA LEU A 36 20.46 2.51 -7.26
C LEU A 36 21.10 2.12 -5.93
N LYS A 37 21.98 2.98 -5.39
CA LYS A 37 22.58 2.78 -4.07
C LYS A 37 21.51 2.62 -3.00
N TYR A 38 20.54 3.54 -2.94
CA TYR A 38 19.42 3.45 -2.01
C TYR A 38 18.64 2.14 -2.18
N GLN A 39 18.31 1.76 -3.42
CA GLN A 39 17.56 0.54 -3.72
C GLN A 39 18.29 -0.72 -3.25
N ILE A 40 19.61 -0.80 -3.43
CA ILE A 40 20.43 -1.91 -2.92
C ILE A 40 20.37 -1.99 -1.40
N TYR A 41 20.49 -0.86 -0.68
CA TYR A 41 20.42 -0.84 0.78
C TYR A 41 19.02 -1.12 1.32
N ALA A 42 17.98 -0.62 0.65
CA ALA A 42 16.58 -0.81 1.03
C ALA A 42 16.04 -2.18 0.59
N PHE A 43 16.75 -2.90 -0.28
CA PHE A 43 16.31 -4.17 -0.85
C PHE A 43 15.83 -5.20 0.19
N PRO A 44 16.53 -5.43 1.33
CA PRO A 44 16.05 -6.36 2.34
C PRO A 44 14.68 -5.97 2.92
N LEU A 45 14.43 -4.67 3.09
CA LEU A 45 13.14 -4.17 3.59
C LEU A 45 12.05 -4.32 2.53
N PHE A 46 12.36 -4.02 1.26
CA PHE A 46 11.43 -4.29 0.15
C PHE A 46 11.11 -5.78 0.03
N LEU A 47 12.10 -6.66 0.21
CA LEU A 47 11.89 -8.10 0.19
C LEU A 47 10.94 -8.55 1.31
N ILE A 48 11.19 -8.10 2.55
CA ILE A 48 10.31 -8.38 3.70
C ILE A 48 8.88 -7.89 3.41
N ALA A 49 8.73 -6.66 2.93
CA ALA A 49 7.42 -6.12 2.62
C ALA A 49 6.70 -6.93 1.54
N ASN A 50 7.38 -7.31 0.45
CA ASN A 50 6.80 -8.13 -0.61
C ASN A 50 6.37 -9.52 -0.11
N MET A 51 7.16 -10.15 0.77
CA MET A 51 6.77 -11.42 1.38
C MET A 51 5.50 -11.25 2.22
N LEU A 52 5.42 -10.20 3.04
CA LEU A 52 4.25 -9.90 3.86
C LEU A 52 3.01 -9.62 3.00
N ILE A 53 3.14 -8.89 1.88
CA ILE A 53 2.05 -8.72 0.91
C ILE A 53 1.58 -10.08 0.39
N GLY A 54 2.52 -10.93 -0.06
CA GLY A 54 2.21 -12.26 -0.59
C GLY A 54 1.45 -13.12 0.42
N TYR A 55 1.88 -13.15 1.68
CA TYR A 55 1.16 -13.85 2.75
C TYR A 55 -0.19 -13.19 3.09
N GLY A 56 -0.24 -11.86 3.11
CA GLY A 56 -1.47 -11.09 3.32
C GLY A 56 -2.56 -11.43 2.31
N ILE A 57 -2.20 -11.44 1.01
CA ILE A 57 -3.10 -11.84 -0.08
C ILE A 57 -3.53 -13.30 0.07
N LYS A 58 -2.59 -14.23 0.35
CA LYS A 58 -2.91 -15.65 0.53
C LYS A 58 -3.90 -15.88 1.67
N PHE A 59 -3.72 -15.24 2.83
CA PHE A 59 -4.64 -15.36 3.95
C PHE A 59 -5.99 -14.66 3.68
N GLY A 60 -5.98 -13.50 3.01
CA GLY A 60 -7.18 -12.82 2.58
C GLY A 60 -8.00 -13.69 1.62
N PHE A 61 -7.36 -14.28 0.61
CA PHE A 61 -8.00 -15.18 -0.35
C PHE A 61 -8.56 -16.42 0.35
N LYS A 62 -7.80 -17.04 1.27
CA LYS A 62 -8.28 -18.19 2.04
C LYS A 62 -9.49 -17.85 2.94
N ALA A 63 -9.66 -16.59 3.33
CA ALA A 63 -10.79 -16.16 4.16
C ALA A 63 -12.04 -15.79 3.34
N ILE A 64 -11.87 -15.24 2.13
CA ILE A 64 -12.96 -14.63 1.35
C ILE A 64 -13.29 -15.44 0.10
N HIS A 65 -12.37 -16.29 -0.37
CA HIS A 65 -12.46 -17.07 -1.61
C HIS A 65 -12.71 -16.24 -2.87
N ASN A 66 -12.37 -14.95 -2.84
CA ASN A 66 -12.46 -14.04 -3.97
C ASN A 66 -11.16 -13.23 -4.07
N LEU A 67 -10.30 -13.59 -5.03
CA LEU A 67 -8.98 -12.96 -5.19
C LEU A 67 -9.12 -11.49 -5.63
N THR A 68 -10.02 -11.22 -6.57
CA THR A 68 -10.26 -9.86 -7.09
C THR A 68 -10.66 -8.92 -5.97
N PHE A 69 -11.58 -9.33 -5.09
CA PHE A 69 -11.99 -8.53 -3.93
C PHE A 69 -10.81 -8.24 -2.99
N VAL A 70 -9.97 -9.24 -2.70
CA VAL A 70 -8.80 -9.09 -1.82
C VAL A 70 -7.78 -8.13 -2.42
N LEU A 71 -7.47 -8.27 -3.70
CA LEU A 71 -6.53 -7.40 -4.41
C LEU A 71 -7.06 -5.97 -4.50
N LEU A 72 -8.33 -5.79 -4.83
CA LEU A 72 -8.94 -4.47 -4.94
C LEU A 72 -8.97 -3.76 -3.59
N THR A 73 -9.30 -4.49 -2.51
CA THR A 73 -9.22 -3.96 -1.14
C THR A 73 -7.79 -3.59 -0.76
N SER A 74 -6.80 -4.42 -1.12
CA SER A 74 -5.38 -4.10 -0.90
C SER A 74 -4.95 -2.82 -1.63
N LYS A 75 -5.41 -2.61 -2.86
CA LYS A 75 -5.12 -1.37 -3.61
C LYS A 75 -5.82 -0.16 -3.01
N GLY A 76 -7.06 -0.30 -2.55
CA GLY A 76 -7.74 0.77 -1.82
C GLY A 76 -7.00 1.18 -0.55
N MET A 77 -6.49 0.20 0.21
CA MET A 77 -5.65 0.44 1.39
C MET A 77 -4.35 1.17 1.03
N GLU A 78 -3.69 0.77 -0.07
CA GLU A 78 -2.48 1.42 -0.57
C GLU A 78 -2.72 2.91 -0.89
N VAL A 79 -3.86 3.26 -1.50
CA VAL A 79 -4.19 4.67 -1.79
C VAL A 79 -4.36 5.49 -0.51
N ILE A 80 -5.04 4.96 0.50
CA ILE A 80 -5.21 5.66 1.80
C ILE A 80 -3.84 5.91 2.44
N ILE A 81 -2.96 4.90 2.41
CA ILE A 81 -1.59 5.01 2.93
C ILE A 81 -0.78 6.03 2.13
N ALA A 82 -0.91 6.06 0.80
CA ALA A 82 -0.19 7.03 -0.04
C ALA A 82 -0.59 8.47 0.28
N VAL A 83 -1.89 8.74 0.48
CA VAL A 83 -2.39 10.05 0.92
C VAL A 83 -1.83 10.39 2.31
N LEU A 84 -1.81 9.43 3.23
CA LEU A 84 -1.20 9.60 4.55
C LEU A 84 0.29 9.93 4.44
N MET A 85 1.04 9.25 3.57
CA MET A 85 2.46 9.51 3.36
C MET A 85 2.71 10.90 2.77
N GLY A 86 1.92 11.33 1.77
CA GLY A 86 1.97 12.68 1.22
C GLY A 86 1.80 13.75 2.31
N TYR A 87 0.82 13.54 3.20
CA TYR A 87 0.63 14.41 4.35
C TYR A 87 1.79 14.37 5.34
N LEU A 88 2.32 13.20 5.69
CA LEU A 88 3.38 13.07 6.70
C LEU A 88 4.74 13.60 6.20
N PHE A 89 5.17 13.20 5.01
CA PHE A 89 6.49 13.49 4.45
C PHE A 89 6.54 14.85 3.75
N PHE A 90 5.48 15.22 3.02
CA PHE A 90 5.48 16.40 2.14
C PHE A 90 4.50 17.50 2.61
N LYS A 91 3.74 17.26 3.69
CA LYS A 91 2.71 18.19 4.20
C LYS A 91 1.62 18.51 3.17
N GLU A 92 1.39 17.60 2.24
CA GLU A 92 0.33 17.70 1.24
C GLU A 92 -1.02 17.43 1.92
N ALA A 93 -1.83 18.48 2.08
CA ALA A 93 -3.17 18.33 2.61
C ALA A 93 -4.09 17.70 1.55
N PRO A 94 -4.91 16.68 1.91
CA PRO A 94 -5.84 16.07 0.97
C PRO A 94 -6.85 17.12 0.49
N THR A 95 -7.01 17.20 -0.83
CA THR A 95 -7.98 18.11 -1.46
C THR A 95 -9.36 17.46 -1.56
N LEU A 96 -10.39 18.25 -1.91
CA LEU A 96 -11.71 17.70 -2.23
C LEU A 96 -11.65 16.66 -3.36
N LYS A 97 -10.75 16.83 -4.34
CA LYS A 97 -10.52 15.85 -5.42
C LYS A 97 -9.96 14.54 -4.87
N THR A 98 -9.03 14.62 -3.91
CA THR A 98 -8.48 13.45 -3.21
C THR A 98 -9.59 12.70 -2.46
N LEU A 99 -10.45 13.43 -1.75
CA LEU A 99 -11.58 12.84 -1.02
C LEU A 99 -12.59 12.17 -1.95
N LEU A 100 -12.92 12.81 -3.09
CA LEU A 100 -13.78 12.22 -4.12
C LEU A 100 -13.16 10.94 -4.71
N GLY A 101 -11.85 10.94 -4.97
CA GLY A 101 -11.13 9.74 -5.43
C GLY A 101 -11.20 8.59 -4.42
N ILE A 102 -10.98 8.88 -3.14
CA ILE A 102 -11.13 7.88 -2.05
C ILE A 102 -12.56 7.35 -2.01
N PHE A 103 -13.56 8.22 -2.13
CA PHE A 103 -14.96 7.82 -2.14
C PHE A 103 -15.31 6.85 -3.29
N ILE A 104 -14.81 7.13 -4.51
CA ILE A 104 -15.00 6.24 -5.67
C ILE A 104 -14.36 4.87 -5.41
N ILE A 105 -13.17 4.83 -4.82
CA ILE A 105 -12.49 3.56 -4.46
C ILE A 105 -13.33 2.76 -3.46
N VAL A 106 -13.87 3.41 -2.43
CA VAL A 106 -14.73 2.74 -1.43
C VAL A 106 -15.97 2.14 -2.11
N ILE A 107 -16.63 2.88 -3.00
CA ILE A 107 -17.75 2.36 -3.79
C ILE A 107 -17.32 1.14 -4.62
N GLY A 108 -16.20 1.24 -5.34
CA GLY A 108 -15.67 0.13 -6.14
C GLY A 108 -15.42 -1.13 -5.32
N VAL A 109 -14.85 -0.99 -4.12
CA VAL A 109 -14.64 -2.11 -3.18
C VAL A 109 -15.97 -2.72 -2.76
N VAL A 110 -16.95 -1.90 -2.38
CA VAL A 110 -18.28 -2.38 -1.94
C VAL A 110 -18.97 -3.14 -3.07
N ILE A 111 -19.03 -2.55 -4.28
CA ILE A 111 -19.65 -3.18 -5.46
C ILE A 111 -18.94 -4.49 -5.81
N SER A 112 -17.61 -4.55 -5.72
CA SER A 112 -16.86 -5.79 -6.03
C SER A 112 -17.16 -6.97 -5.10
N LYS A 113 -17.79 -6.71 -3.95
CA LYS A 113 -18.26 -7.73 -3.01
C LYS A 113 -19.72 -8.13 -3.27
N MET A 114 -20.51 -7.24 -3.88
CA MET A 114 -21.91 -7.51 -4.21
C MET A 114 -21.93 -8.61 -5.28
N LYS A 115 -22.63 -9.70 -4.98
CA LYS A 115 -22.83 -10.79 -5.94
C LYS A 115 -23.73 -10.35 -7.08
#